data_AF-A0A4Q7EXN2-F1
#
_entry.id   AF-A0A4Q7EXN2-F1
#
_cell.length_a   1.000
_cell.length_b   1.000
_cell.length_c   1.000
_cell.angle_alpha   90.00
_cell.angle_beta   90.00
_cell.angle_gamma   90.00
#
_symmetry.space_group_name_H-M   'P 1'
#
loop_
_entity.id
_entity.type
_entity.pdbx_description
1 polymer ?
#
loop_
_entity_poly.entity_id
_entity_poly.type
_entity_poly.pdbx_seq_one_letter_code
_entity_poly.pdbx_strand_id
1 'polypeptide(L)' 'MTNPSPWRATVLTLFPEMFPGPLGVSLAGRALAAGLWQIEARDIRAS' A
#
# COMPACT_ATOMS: atom_id res chain seq x y z
N MET A 1 -21.16 13.89 -8.71
CA MET A 1 -20.72 13.25 -7.44
C MET A 1 -19.24 12.94 -7.61
N THR A 2 -18.34 13.64 -6.92
CA THR A 2 -16.90 13.40 -7.02
C THR A 2 -16.56 12.13 -6.25
N ASN A 3 -16.03 11.12 -6.93
CA ASN A 3 -15.50 9.95 -6.24
C ASN A 3 -14.25 10.40 -5.46
N PRO A 4 -14.16 10.22 -4.13
CA PRO A 4 -13.00 10.64 -3.37
C PRO A 4 -11.76 9.87 -3.86
N SER A 5 -10.62 10.56 -3.91
CA SER A 5 -9.35 9.90 -4.19
C SER A 5 -9.08 8.81 -3.14
N PRO A 6 -8.65 7.60 -3.56
CA PRO A 6 -8.39 6.51 -2.63
C PRO A 6 -7.27 6.88 -1.65
N TRP A 7 -7.37 6.39 -0.41
CA TRP A 7 -6.34 6.60 0.60
C TRP A 7 -5.01 5.93 0.17
N ARG A 8 -3.88 6.60 0.40
CA ARG A 8 -2.55 6.10 0.00
C ARG A 8 -1.59 6.12 1.19
N ALA A 9 -0.90 5.00 1.40
CA ALA A 9 0.16 4.83 2.38
C ALA A 9 1.52 4.72 1.71
N THR A 10 2.51 5.44 2.24
CA THR A 10 3.92 5.27 1.88
C THR A 10 4.67 4.70 3.07
N VAL A 11 5.22 3.50 2.92
CA VAL A 11 6.03 2.84 3.94
C VAL A 11 7.50 3.12 3.67
N LEU A 12 8.16 3.80 4.61
CA LEU A 12 9.60 4.00 4.60
C LEU A 12 10.25 2.83 5.32
N THR A 13 11.06 2.04 4.62
CA THR A 13 11.61 0.78 5.13
C THR A 13 13.00 0.52 4.57
N LEU A 14 13.75 -0.41 5.18
CA LEU A 14 14.98 -0.97 4.61
C LEU A 14 14.73 -2.22 3.75
N PHE A 15 13.51 -2.79 3.84
CA PHE A 15 13.13 -4.04 3.18
C PHE A 15 11.77 -3.85 2.47
N PRO A 16 11.72 -3.18 1.31
CA PRO A 16 10.47 -2.94 0.58
C PRO A 16 9.77 -4.23 0.12
N GLU A 17 10.51 -5.31 -0.11
CA GLU A 17 10.03 -6.62 -0.51
C GLU A 17 9.14 -7.32 0.53
N MET A 18 9.16 -6.87 1.79
CA MET A 18 8.26 -7.38 2.84
C MET A 18 6.80 -6.97 2.63
N PHE A 19 6.55 -5.97 1.77
CA PHE A 19 5.23 -5.40 1.55
C PHE A 19 4.59 -5.93 0.24
N PRO A 20 3.26 -6.09 0.17
CA PRO A 20 2.28 -5.72 1.19
C PRO A 20 2.18 -6.71 2.37
N GLY A 21 2.83 -7.88 2.29
CA GLY A 21 2.83 -8.87 3.37
C GLY A 21 1.40 -9.20 3.86
N PRO A 22 1.13 -9.17 5.17
CA PRO A 22 -0.22 -9.37 5.73
C PRO A 22 -1.27 -8.36 5.23
N LEU A 23 -0.88 -7.19 4.71
CA LEU A 23 -1.84 -6.23 4.14
C LEU A 23 -2.44 -6.71 2.81
N GLY A 24 -1.85 -7.76 2.21
CA GLY A 24 -2.35 -8.41 1.00
C GLY A 24 -3.45 -9.46 1.25
N VAL A 25 -3.84 -9.73 2.50
CA VAL A 25 -4.83 -10.78 2.82
C VAL A 25 -6.18 -10.21 3.27
N SER A 26 -7.22 -11.05 3.23
CA SER A 26 -8.56 -10.74 3.74
C SER A 26 -9.14 -9.45 3.14
N LEU A 27 -9.88 -8.66 3.94
CA LEU A 27 -10.50 -7.39 3.54
C LEU A 27 -9.48 -6.36 3.04
N ALA A 28 -8.33 -6.24 3.70
CA ALA A 28 -7.29 -5.30 3.32
C ALA A 28 -6.76 -5.59 1.90
N GLY A 29 -6.46 -6.87 1.61
CA GLY A 29 -6.02 -7.31 0.30
C GLY A 29 -7.07 -7.15 -0.78
N ARG A 30 -8.33 -7.49 -0.49
CA ARG A 30 -9.45 -7.28 -1.44
C ARG A 30 -9.65 -5.81 -1.77
N ALA A 31 -9.60 -4.94 -0.76
CA ALA A 31 -9.74 -3.49 -0.95
C ALA A 31 -8.53 -2.91 -1.72
N LEU A 32 -7.33 -3.44 -1.51
CA LEU A 32 -6.12 -3.08 -2.26
C LEU A 32 -6.26 -3.47 -3.74
N ALA A 33 -6.72 -4.70 -4.01
CA ALA A 33 -6.98 -5.19 -5.36
C ALA A 33 -8.12 -4.42 -6.06
N ALA A 34 -9.12 -3.94 -5.31
CA ALA A 34 -10.21 -3.11 -5.80
C ALA A 34 -9.84 -1.62 -5.93
N GLY A 35 -8.60 -1.23 -5.60
CA GLY A 35 -8.13 0.16 -5.71
C GLY A 35 -8.77 1.14 -4.72
N LEU A 36 -9.42 0.63 -3.65
CA LEU A 36 -10.03 1.46 -2.60
C LEU A 36 -8.98 2.12 -1.71
N TRP A 37 -7.78 1.55 -1.68
CA TRP A 37 -6.59 2.13 -1.10
C TRP A 37 -5.33 1.66 -1.82
N GLN A 38 -4.20 2.31 -1.54
CA GLN A 38 -2.92 2.04 -2.19
C GLN A 38 -1.78 2.01 -1.17
N ILE A 39 -0.76 1.21 -1.44
CA ILE A 39 0.48 1.15 -0.66
C ILE A 39 1.70 1.23 -1.57
N GLU A 40 2.71 1.96 -1.12
CA GLU A 40 4.03 2.05 -1.73
C GLU A 40 5.09 1.81 -0.65
N ALA A 41 6.03 0.91 -0.89
CA ALA A 41 7.18 0.70 -0.02
C ALA A 41 8.44 1.32 -0.65
N ARG A 42 9.12 2.22 0.08
CA ARG A 42 10.32 2.91 -0.36
C ARG A 42 11.52 2.49 0.48
N ASP A 43 12.60 2.07 -0.17
CA ASP A 43 13.89 1.85 0.48
C ASP A 43 14.52 3.20 0.84
N ILE A 44 14.74 3.44 2.13
CA ILE A 44 15.33 4.70 2.60
C ILE A 44 16.84 4.81 2.32
N ARG A 45 17.52 3.73 1.93
CA ARG A 45 18.94 3.77 1.53
C ARG A 45 19.15 4.19 0.09
N ALA A 46 18.12 4.06 -0.75
CA ALA A 46 18.14 4.45 -2.16
C ALA A 46 17.80 5.95 -2.36
N SER A 47 17.97 6.76 -1.31
CA SER A 47 17.68 8.20 -1.27
C SER A 47 18.72 9.01 -2.02
#